data_AF-A0A1Q8ASH7-F1
#
_entry.id   AF-A0A1Q8ASH7-F1
#
_cell.length_a   1.000
_cell.length_b   1.000
_cell.length_c   1.000
_cell.angle_alpha   90.00
_cell.angle_beta   90.00
_cell.angle_gamma   90.00
#
_symmetry.space_group_name_H-M   'P 1'
#
loop_
_entity.id
_entity.type
_entity.pdbx_description
1 polymer ?
#
loop_
_entity_poly.entity_id
_entity_poly.type
_entity_poly.pdbx_seq_one_letter_code
_entity_poly.pdbx_strand_id
1 'polypeptide(L)'
;MEASERDENELRSQIIDQLEQSLAMSREMMMNQKLDPKTREKWTQLHTNTAQVLNTVLRDKQYQEWERRLKELEAAGRIPRKIAGSSDASSGASGRRVSP
;
A
#
# COMPACT_ATOMS: atom_id res chain seq x y z
N MET A 1 -23.11 -0.69 -2.77
CA MET A 1 -21.65 -0.51 -2.94
C MET A 1 -20.92 -1.10 -1.74
N GLU A 2 -21.31 -0.78 -0.51
CA GLU A 2 -20.75 -1.37 0.74
C GLU A 2 -20.66 -2.92 0.77
N ALA A 3 -21.67 -3.62 0.24
CA ALA A 3 -21.67 -5.09 0.23
C ALA A 3 -20.55 -5.68 -0.65
N SER A 4 -20.26 -5.09 -1.81
CA SER A 4 -19.18 -5.59 -2.67
C SER A 4 -17.79 -5.27 -2.12
N GLU A 5 -17.64 -4.11 -1.45
CA GLU A 5 -16.39 -3.75 -0.77
C GLU A 5 -16.09 -4.69 0.39
N ARG A 6 -17.14 -5.12 1.12
CA ARG A 6 -17.00 -6.11 2.20
C ARG A 6 -16.56 -7.47 1.66
N ASP A 7 -17.19 -7.94 0.59
CA ASP A 7 -16.87 -9.23 -0.05
C ASP A 7 -15.43 -9.21 -0.60
N GLU A 8 -14.99 -8.12 -1.22
CA GLU A 8 -13.60 -7.97 -1.69
C GLU A 8 -12.59 -7.97 -0.55
N ASN A 9 -12.92 -7.36 0.58
CA ASN A 9 -12.03 -7.30 1.74
C ASN A 9 -11.92 -8.66 2.45
N GLU A 10 -13.02 -9.43 2.48
CA GLU A 10 -13.02 -10.82 2.95
C GLU A 10 -12.19 -11.71 2.02
N LEU A 11 -12.36 -11.58 0.70
CA LEU A 11 -11.54 -12.29 -0.29
C LEU A 11 -10.05 -11.95 -0.16
N ARG A 12 -9.70 -10.67 0.01
CA ARG A 12 -8.31 -10.25 0.25
C ARG A 12 -7.73 -10.85 1.51
N SER A 13 -8.52 -10.94 2.58
CA SER A 13 -8.09 -11.55 3.83
C SER A 13 -7.81 -13.05 3.65
N GLN A 14 -8.68 -13.78 2.95
CA GLN A 14 -8.44 -15.18 2.60
C GLN A 14 -7.18 -15.38 1.75
N ILE A 15 -6.93 -14.47 0.79
CA ILE A 15 -5.71 -14.51 -0.04
C ILE A 15 -4.47 -14.30 0.83
N ILE A 16 -4.49 -13.35 1.76
CA ILE A 16 -3.40 -13.11 2.70
C ILE A 16 -3.12 -14.38 3.53
N ASP A 17 -4.15 -14.96 4.14
CA ASP A 17 -4.03 -16.17 4.95
C ASP A 17 -3.41 -17.33 4.16
N GLN A 18 -3.85 -17.52 2.90
CA GLN A 18 -3.33 -18.57 2.03
C GLN A 18 -1.86 -18.35 1.66
N LEU A 19 -1.45 -17.10 1.41
CA LEU A 19 -0.07 -16.73 1.09
C LEU A 19 0.84 -16.91 2.32
N GLU A 20 0.36 -16.55 3.51
CA GLU A 20 1.09 -16.77 4.77
C GLU A 20 1.31 -18.27 5.05
N GLN A 21 0.28 -19.09 4.84
CA GLN A 21 0.41 -20.55 4.95
C GLN A 21 1.41 -21.13 3.94
N SER A 22 1.38 -20.65 2.69
CA SER A 22 2.34 -21.04 1.66
C SER A 22 3.78 -20.62 2.03
N LEU A 23 3.96 -19.44 2.63
CA LEU A 23 5.25 -18.99 3.14
C LEU A 23 5.78 -19.86 4.27
N ALA A 24 4.92 -20.25 5.22
CA ALA A 24 5.28 -21.14 6.31
C ALA A 24 5.74 -22.50 5.78
N MET A 25 4.96 -23.09 4.87
CA MET A 25 5.27 -24.39 4.25
C MET A 25 6.57 -24.33 3.43
N SER A 26 6.72 -23.32 2.57
CA SER A 26 7.93 -23.17 1.75
C SER A 26 9.18 -22.93 2.59
N ARG A 27 9.05 -22.22 3.72
CA ARG A 27 10.14 -22.02 4.69
C ARG A 27 10.57 -23.33 5.36
N GLU A 28 9.63 -24.20 5.70
CA GLU A 28 9.94 -25.52 6.25
C GLU A 28 10.71 -26.36 5.21
N MET A 29 10.23 -26.38 3.97
CA MET A 29 10.81 -27.19 2.90
C MET A 29 12.19 -26.68 2.47
N MET A 30 12.43 -25.37 2.40
CA MET A 30 13.77 -24.84 2.07
C MET A 30 14.82 -25.18 3.15
N MET A 31 14.41 -25.32 4.41
CA MET A 31 15.29 -25.68 5.53
C MET A 31 15.45 -27.19 5.70
N ASN A 32 14.67 -28.00 4.98
CA ASN A 32 14.71 -29.45 5.09
C ASN A 32 15.98 -30.01 4.42
N GLN A 33 16.96 -30.40 5.24
CA GLN A 33 18.24 -30.94 4.77
C GLN A 33 18.13 -32.32 4.10
N LYS A 34 16.99 -33.01 4.23
CA LYS A 34 16.75 -34.31 3.58
C LYS A 34 16.38 -34.16 2.10
N LEU A 35 16.01 -32.95 1.67
CA LEU A 35 15.71 -32.67 0.27
C LEU A 35 16.99 -32.43 -0.51
N ASP A 36 16.99 -32.85 -1.78
CA ASP A 36 18.09 -32.56 -2.68
C ASP A 36 18.22 -31.03 -2.93
N PRO A 37 19.42 -30.54 -3.27
CA PRO A 37 19.65 -29.11 -3.49
C PRO A 37 18.71 -28.47 -4.51
N LYS A 38 18.36 -29.18 -5.60
CA LYS A 38 17.50 -28.65 -6.67
C LYS A 38 16.05 -28.51 -6.21
N THR A 39 15.56 -29.45 -5.41
CA THR A 39 14.23 -29.34 -4.80
C THR A 39 14.17 -28.20 -3.79
N ARG A 40 15.21 -28.01 -2.96
CA ARG A 40 15.29 -26.85 -2.05
C ARG A 40 15.34 -25.52 -2.80
N GLU A 41 16.06 -25.43 -3.90
CA GLU A 41 16.11 -24.23 -4.74
C GLU A 41 14.71 -23.87 -5.26
N LYS A 42 13.93 -24.84 -5.72
CA LYS A 42 12.52 -24.62 -6.13
C LYS A 42 11.66 -24.10 -4.97
N TRP A 43 11.81 -24.65 -3.76
CA TRP A 43 11.10 -24.17 -2.58
C TRP A 43 11.52 -22.76 -2.18
N THR A 44 12.80 -22.41 -2.30
CA THR A 44 13.31 -21.04 -2.09
C THR A 44 12.72 -20.06 -3.12
N GLN A 45 12.60 -20.48 -4.39
CA GLN A 45 11.99 -19.66 -5.43
C GLN A 45 10.50 -19.46 -5.17
N LEU A 46 9.78 -20.53 -4.80
CA LEU A 46 8.38 -20.43 -4.39
C LEU A 46 8.22 -19.46 -3.22
N HIS A 47 9.02 -19.62 -2.17
CA HIS A 47 9.02 -18.74 -1.00
C HIS A 47 9.20 -17.27 -1.39
N THR A 48 10.21 -16.97 -2.21
CA THR A 48 10.51 -15.61 -2.67
C THR A 48 9.34 -15.03 -3.47
N ASN A 49 8.78 -15.80 -4.40
CA ASN A 49 7.65 -15.36 -5.22
C ASN A 49 6.39 -15.12 -4.35
N THR A 50 6.07 -16.04 -3.43
CA THR A 50 4.94 -15.88 -2.52
C THR A 50 5.10 -14.65 -1.64
N ALA A 51 6.31 -14.35 -1.15
CA ALA A 51 6.59 -13.16 -0.36
C ALA A 51 6.38 -11.87 -1.16
N GLN A 52 6.77 -11.85 -2.44
CA GLN A 52 6.54 -10.71 -3.33
C GLN A 52 5.06 -10.46 -3.59
N VAL A 53 4.28 -11.53 -3.81
CA VAL A 53 2.84 -11.43 -4.01
C VAL A 53 2.17 -10.92 -2.73
N LEU A 54 2.51 -11.51 -1.57
CA LEU A 54 1.97 -11.06 -0.27
C LEU A 54 2.27 -9.58 -0.02
N ASN A 55 3.49 -9.12 -0.26
CA ASN A 55 3.86 -7.71 -0.12
C ASN A 55 3.05 -6.78 -1.04
N THR A 56 2.67 -7.24 -2.23
CA THR A 56 1.80 -6.46 -3.13
C THR A 56 0.39 -6.37 -2.56
N VAL A 57 -0.20 -7.50 -2.17
CA VAL A 57 -1.56 -7.55 -1.60
C VAL A 57 -1.66 -6.72 -0.31
N LEU A 58 -0.65 -6.79 0.56
CA LEU A 58 -0.62 -6.01 1.79
C LEU A 58 -0.53 -4.50 1.53
N ARG A 59 0.28 -4.06 0.56
CA ARG A 59 0.35 -2.65 0.16
C ARG A 59 -0.98 -2.17 -0.40
N ASP A 60 -1.62 -2.97 -1.25
CA ASP A 60 -2.93 -2.62 -1.82
C ASP A 60 -4.01 -2.51 -0.73
N LYS A 61 -3.96 -3.37 0.30
CA LYS A 61 -4.84 -3.28 1.46
C LYS A 61 -4.59 -1.99 2.26
N GLN A 62 -3.34 -1.68 2.55
CA GLN A 62 -2.98 -0.44 3.26
C GLN A 62 -3.43 0.80 2.50
N TYR A 63 -3.28 0.81 1.17
CA TYR A 63 -3.70 1.92 0.32
C TYR A 63 -5.22 2.12 0.37
N GLN A 64 -6.01 1.04 0.25
CA GLN A 64 -7.47 1.12 0.41
C GLN A 64 -7.91 1.60 1.79
N GLU A 65 -7.27 1.11 2.86
CA GLU A 65 -7.58 1.57 4.22
C GLU A 65 -7.26 3.06 4.41
N TRP A 66 -6.19 3.53 3.79
CA TRP A 66 -5.81 4.95 3.78
C TRP A 66 -6.84 5.80 3.02
N GLU A 67 -7.26 5.39 1.82
CA GLU A 67 -8.29 6.08 1.04
C GLU A 67 -9.63 6.16 1.80
N ARG A 68 -10.02 5.06 2.47
CA ARG A 68 -11.23 5.05 3.31
C ARG A 68 -11.14 6.06 4.45
N ARG A 69 -10.02 6.06 5.19
CA ARG A 69 -9.78 7.03 6.29
C ARG A 69 -9.77 8.47 5.77
N LEU A 70 -9.22 8.71 4.58
CA LEU A 70 -9.22 10.03 3.96
C LEU A 70 -10.66 10.50 3.69
N LYS A 71 -11.48 9.64 3.08
CA LYS A 71 -12.88 9.92 2.79
C LYS A 71 -13.71 10.19 4.06
N GLU A 72 -13.46 9.44 5.13
CA GLU A 72 -14.08 9.68 6.45
C GLU A 72 -13.71 11.05 7.02
N LEU A 73 -12.44 11.44 6.93
CA LEU A 73 -11.96 12.74 7.40
C LEU A 73 -12.51 13.90 6.56
N GLU A 74 -12.63 13.73 5.23
CA GLU A 74 -13.29 14.70 4.34
C GLU A 74 -14.77 14.86 4.69
N ALA A 75 -15.48 13.75 4.91
CA ALA A 75 -16.89 13.74 5.30
C ALA A 75 -17.11 14.39 6.68
N ALA A 76 -16.17 14.21 7.61
CA ALA A 76 -16.18 14.85 8.92
C ALA A 76 -15.82 16.35 8.88
N GLY A 77 -15.54 16.92 7.70
CA GLY A 77 -15.17 18.33 7.54
C GLY A 77 -13.84 18.71 8.18
N ARG A 78 -13.01 17.71 8.53
CA ARG A 78 -11.72 17.90 9.24
C ARG A 78 -10.52 18.05 8.30
N ILE A 79 -10.71 17.90 6.99
CA ILE A 79 -9.69 18.22 6.01
C ILE A 79 -9.99 19.61 5.46
N PRO A 80 -9.08 20.60 5.63
CA PRO A 80 -9.22 21.86 4.93
C PRO A 80 -9.24 21.54 3.44
N ARG A 81 -10.39 21.76 2.78
CA ARG A 81 -10.44 21.78 1.31
C ARG A 81 -9.33 22.73 0.90
N LYS A 82 -8.31 22.21 0.21
CA LYS A 82 -7.31 23.03 -0.46
C LYS A 82 -8.08 24.13 -1.17
N ILE A 83 -7.92 25.36 -0.69
CA ILE A 83 -8.59 26.54 -1.20
C ILE A 83 -8.12 26.68 -2.64
N ALA A 84 -8.91 26.14 -3.56
CA ALA A 84 -8.88 26.55 -4.94
C ALA A 84 -9.40 27.98 -4.94
N GLY A 85 -8.48 28.94 -5.05
CA GLY A 85 -8.81 30.36 -5.18
C GLY A 85 -8.26 31.24 -4.06
N SER A 86 -6.99 31.61 -4.18
CA SER A 86 -6.55 32.97 -3.82
C SER A 86 -5.36 33.34 -4.70
N SER A 87 -5.58 33.29 -6.01
CA SER A 87 -4.98 34.28 -6.90
C SER A 87 -5.71 35.59 -6.64
N ASP A 88 -5.20 36.41 -5.72
CA ASP A 88 -5.11 37.85 -5.94
C ASP A 88 -4.28 38.57 -4.89
N ALA A 89 -3.60 39.62 -5.36
CA ALA A 89 -2.96 40.70 -4.61
C ALA A 89 -1.66 40.37 -3.84
N SER A 90 -0.55 40.33 -4.58
CA SER A 90 0.57 41.24 -4.23
C SER A 90 1.35 41.63 -5.48
N SER A 91 0.72 42.49 -6.29
CA SER A 91 1.43 43.47 -7.10
C SER A 91 2.32 44.31 -6.18
N GLY A 92 3.60 44.00 -6.15
CA GLY A 92 4.64 44.79 -5.49
C GLY A 92 5.84 44.93 -6.40
N ALA A 93 5.60 45.52 -7.57
CA ALA A 93 6.64 45.81 -8.56
C ALA A 93 7.73 46.69 -7.96
N SER A 94 8.92 46.12 -7.84
CA SER A 94 10.22 46.70 -8.21
C SER A 94 10.30 48.24 -8.22
N GLY A 95 10.50 48.83 -7.05
CA GLY A 95 10.83 50.25 -6.89
C GLY A 95 12.35 50.45 -6.80
N ARG A 96 13.00 50.58 -7.95
CA ARG A 96 14.34 51.21 -8.08
C ARG A 96 14.34 52.55 -7.35
N ARG A 97 15.24 52.75 -6.38
CA ARG A 97 15.70 54.09 -6.01
C ARG A 97 17.20 54.09 -5.74
N VAL A 98 17.88 54.94 -6.48
CA VAL A 98 19.32 55.19 -6.52
C VAL A 98 19.63 56.46 -5.71
N SER A 99 20.89 56.51 -5.24
CA SER A 99 21.68 57.69 -4.80
C SER A 99 21.53 58.15 -3.34
N PRO A 100 22.64 58.60 -2.73
CA PRO A 100 23.25 59.91 -3.01
C PRO A 100 24.38 59.93 -4.03
#